data_AF-A0A0G0HIT6-F1
#
_entry.id   AF-A0A0G0HIT6-F1
#
_cell.length_a   1.000
_cell.length_b   1.000
_cell.length_c   1.000
_cell.angle_alpha   90.00
_cell.angle_beta   90.00
_cell.angle_gamma   90.00
#
_symmetry.space_group_name_H-M   'P 1'
#
loop_
_entity.id
_entity.type
_entity.pdbx_description
1 polymer ?
#
loop_
_entity_poly.entity_id
_entity_poly.type
_entity_poly.pdbx_seq_one_letter_code
_entity_poly.pdbx_strand_id
1 'polypeptide(L)'
;MSRNPIVNALSASAYIILVVSVMTFVTQSLKNKPDTFFAPITVLFVLTLSVTVMAYLFFYQPLQLFIEGKKKEAVSLFTKTIGIFAALTIVVLILLFSGLI
;
A
#
# COMPACT_ATOMS: atom_id res chain seq x y z
N MET A 1 -3.89 -10.99 -8.57
CA MET A 1 -2.54 -11.04 -7.96
C MET A 1 -1.62 -11.86 -8.84
N SER A 2 -0.34 -11.49 -8.98
CA SER A 2 0.62 -12.31 -9.73
C SER A 2 1.45 -13.16 -8.78
N ARG A 3 2.06 -14.26 -9.27
CA ARG A 3 3.07 -15.02 -8.51
C ARG A 3 4.44 -14.30 -8.43
N ASN A 4 4.56 -13.10 -9.00
CA ASN A 4 5.80 -12.34 -9.00
C ASN A 4 5.80 -11.33 -7.83
N PRO A 5 6.71 -11.49 -6.84
CA PRO A 5 6.85 -10.57 -5.70
C PRO A 5 7.04 -9.10 -6.11
N ILE A 6 7.75 -8.85 -7.22
CA ILE A 6 8.07 -7.50 -7.69
C ILE A 6 6.80 -6.79 -8.18
N VAL A 7 5.99 -7.48 -8.99
CA VAL A 7 4.73 -6.93 -9.50
C VAL A 7 3.79 -6.60 -8.34
N ASN A 8 3.76 -7.45 -7.31
CA ASN A 8 2.93 -7.23 -6.13
C ASN A 8 3.39 -6.00 -5.34
N ALA A 9 4.69 -5.85 -5.12
CA ALA A 9 5.26 -4.68 -4.45
C ALA A 9 5.07 -3.38 -5.25
N LEU A 10 5.30 -3.41 -6.57
CA LEU A 10 5.07 -2.26 -7.45
C LEU A 10 3.60 -1.86 -7.52
N SER A 11 2.67 -2.83 -7.54
CA SER A 11 1.24 -2.56 -7.51
C SER A 11 0.83 -1.88 -6.20
N ALA A 12 1.40 -2.32 -5.07
CA ALA A 12 1.19 -1.67 -3.78
C ALA A 12 1.72 -0.23 -3.77
N SER A 13 2.93 0.00 -4.29
CA SER A 13 3.48 1.35 -4.43
C SER A 13 2.63 2.25 -5.35
N ALA A 14 2.17 1.73 -6.49
CA ALA A 14 1.30 2.45 -7.40
C ALA A 14 -0.04 2.83 -6.74
N TYR A 15 -0.63 1.92 -5.96
CA TYR A 15 -1.84 2.21 -5.19
C TYR A 15 -1.62 3.33 -4.17
N ILE A 16 -0.50 3.32 -3.44
CA ILE A 16 -0.17 4.40 -2.47
C ILE A 16 -0.06 5.74 -3.17
N ILE A 17 0.69 5.80 -4.28
CA ILE A 17 0.87 7.04 -5.06
C ILE A 17 -0.49 7.56 -5.53
N LEU A 18 -1.37 6.68 -6.01
CA LEU A 18 -2.72 7.06 -6.44
C LEU A 18 -3.55 7.62 -5.28
N VAL A 19 -3.60 6.93 -4.13
CA VAL A 19 -4.37 7.39 -2.97
C VAL A 19 -3.86 8.74 -2.48
N VAL A 20 -2.55 8.90 -2.33
CA VAL A 20 -1.94 10.16 -1.90
C VAL A 20 -2.25 11.27 -2.91
N SER A 21 -2.12 11.01 -4.22
CA SER A 21 -2.43 11.99 -5.26
C SER A 21 -3.88 12.48 -5.19
N VAL A 22 -4.84 11.55 -5.01
CA VAL A 22 -6.26 11.89 -4.85
C VAL A 22 -6.48 12.69 -3.58
N MET A 23 -5.91 12.27 -2.45
CA MET A 23 -6.06 12.99 -1.19
C MET A 23 -5.47 14.40 -1.26
N THR A 24 -4.29 14.58 -1.84
CA THR A 24 -3.67 15.89 -2.05
C THR A 24 -4.52 16.78 -2.94
N PHE A 25 -5.06 16.24 -4.05
CA PHE A 25 -5.93 16.99 -4.95
C PHE A 25 -7.22 17.47 -4.27
N VAL A 26 -7.87 16.59 -3.50
CA VAL A 26 -9.10 16.91 -2.76
C VAL A 26 -8.83 17.91 -1.64
N THR A 27 -7.81 17.68 -0.83
CA THR A 27 -7.48 18.55 0.33
C THR A 27 -7.02 19.93 -0.11
N GLN A 28 -6.30 20.05 -1.24
CA GLN A 28 -5.92 21.34 -1.81
C GLN A 28 -7.15 22.20 -2.14
N SER A 29 -8.25 21.59 -2.59
CA SER A 29 -9.54 22.27 -2.87
C SER A 29 -10.31 22.69 -1.60
N LEU A 30 -9.87 22.21 -0.44
CA LEU A 30 -10.51 22.42 0.86
C LEU A 30 -9.66 23.28 1.82
N LYS A 31 -8.45 23.71 1.42
CA LYS A 31 -7.43 24.36 2.28
C LYS A 31 -7.92 25.55 3.12
N ASN A 32 -8.93 26.30 2.66
CA ASN A 32 -9.45 27.49 3.35
C ASN A 32 -10.81 27.25 4.04
N LYS A 33 -11.27 26.00 4.14
CA LYS A 33 -12.55 25.65 4.77
C LYS A 33 -12.29 25.04 6.14
N PRO A 34 -13.11 25.36 7.16
CA PRO A 34 -13.01 24.69 8.46
C PRO A 34 -13.32 23.20 8.31
N ASP A 35 -12.69 22.39 9.17
CA ASP A 35 -12.97 20.95 9.19
C ASP A 35 -14.44 20.68 9.48
N THR A 36 -15.00 19.75 8.74
CA THR A 36 -16.39 19.33 8.88
C THR A 36 -16.46 18.00 9.62
N PHE A 37 -17.62 17.67 10.17
CA PHE A 37 -17.91 16.34 10.72
C PHE A 37 -17.57 15.19 9.75
N PHE A 38 -17.61 15.44 8.44
CA PHE A 38 -17.31 14.45 7.40
C PHE A 38 -15.81 14.23 7.16
N ALA A 39 -14.93 15.11 7.64
CA ALA A 39 -13.47 14.96 7.48
C ALA A 39 -12.95 13.64 8.11
N PRO A 40 -13.19 13.34 9.40
CA PRO A 40 -12.74 12.08 10.01
C PRO A 40 -13.41 10.85 9.37
N ILE A 41 -14.68 10.94 8.98
CA ILE A 41 -15.39 9.85 8.28
C ILE A 41 -14.69 9.50 6.97
N THR A 42 -14.34 10.52 6.18
CA THR A 42 -13.64 10.34 4.90
C THR A 42 -12.29 9.67 5.10
N VAL A 43 -11.52 10.10 6.10
CA VAL A 43 -10.23 9.47 6.45
C VAL A 43 -10.41 8.00 6.81
N LEU A 44 -11.43 7.65 7.61
CA LEU A 44 -11.72 6.25 7.97
C LEU A 44 -12.09 5.42 6.74
N PHE A 45 -12.90 5.94 5.81
CA PHE A 45 -13.21 5.24 4.56
C PHE A 45 -11.96 4.95 3.73
N VAL A 46 -11.11 5.96 3.51
CA VAL A 46 -9.87 5.79 2.73
C VAL A 46 -8.91 4.84 3.43
N LEU A 47 -8.79 4.92 4.76
CA LEU A 47 -7.97 4.01 5.57
C LEU A 47 -8.46 2.57 5.44
N THR A 48 -9.74 2.30 5.70
CA THR A 48 -10.29 0.95 5.64
C THR A 48 -10.19 0.37 4.23
N LEU A 49 -10.46 1.16 3.20
CA LEU A 49 -10.28 0.74 1.81
C LEU A 49 -8.82 0.41 1.53
N SER A 50 -7.89 1.24 1.98
CA SER A 50 -6.45 1.02 1.78
C SER A 50 -5.94 -0.21 2.50
N VAL A 51 -6.34 -0.44 3.74
CA VAL A 51 -6.01 -1.67 4.47
C VAL A 51 -6.55 -2.89 3.73
N THR A 52 -7.77 -2.83 3.21
CA THR A 52 -8.38 -3.94 2.47
C THR A 52 -7.64 -4.24 1.17
N VAL A 53 -7.31 -3.20 0.38
CA VAL A 53 -6.55 -3.36 -0.86
C VAL A 53 -5.15 -3.89 -0.57
N MET A 54 -4.47 -3.37 0.46
CA MET A 54 -3.14 -3.88 0.85
C MET A 54 -3.21 -5.32 1.35
N ALA A 55 -4.24 -5.67 2.13
CA ALA A 55 -4.44 -7.05 2.56
C ALA A 55 -4.61 -7.97 1.33
N TYR A 56 -5.42 -7.57 0.36
CA TYR A 56 -5.57 -8.31 -0.88
C TYR A 56 -4.24 -8.43 -1.65
N LEU A 57 -3.48 -7.34 -1.78
CA LEU A 57 -2.21 -7.36 -2.51
C LEU A 57 -1.16 -8.25 -1.84
N PHE A 58 -0.98 -8.14 -0.53
CA PHE A 58 0.08 -8.88 0.16
C PHE A 58 -0.31 -10.33 0.48
N PHE A 59 -1.58 -10.59 0.81
CA PHE A 59 -1.99 -11.85 1.41
C PHE A 59 -2.79 -12.78 0.48
N TYR A 60 -3.41 -12.31 -0.60
CA TYR A 60 -4.26 -13.17 -1.43
C TYR A 60 -3.51 -14.40 -1.99
N GLN A 61 -2.37 -14.18 -2.64
CA GLN A 61 -1.59 -15.25 -3.25
C GLN A 61 -0.92 -16.18 -2.20
N PRO A 62 -0.27 -15.66 -1.14
CA PRO A 62 0.24 -16.51 -0.06
C PRO A 62 -0.83 -17.32 0.64
N LEU A 63 -2.01 -16.72 0.90
CA LEU A 63 -3.12 -17.42 1.54
C LEU A 63 -3.63 -18.57 0.66
N GLN A 64 -3.76 -18.36 -0.64
CA GLN A 64 -4.12 -19.42 -1.58
C GLN A 64 -3.10 -20.57 -1.54
N LEU A 65 -1.79 -20.28 -1.60
CA LEU A 65 -0.74 -21.29 -1.49
C LEU A 65 -0.76 -22.03 -0.14
N PHE A 66 -1.11 -21.33 0.94
CA PHE A 66 -1.23 -21.92 2.26
C PHE A 66 -2.40 -22.91 2.34
N ILE A 67 -3.56 -22.55 1.77
CA ILE A 67 -4.74 -23.42 1.68
C ILE A 67 -4.46 -24.64 0.79
N GLU A 68 -3.69 -24.47 -0.29
CA GLU A 68 -3.20 -25.56 -1.15
C GLU A 68 -2.15 -26.48 -0.47
N GLY A 69 -1.82 -26.25 0.81
CA GLY A 69 -0.85 -27.04 1.57
C GLY A 69 0.62 -26.68 1.30
N LYS A 70 0.89 -25.74 0.39
CA LYS A 70 2.24 -25.30 0.00
C LYS A 70 2.81 -24.24 0.94
N LYS A 71 2.84 -24.57 2.24
CA LYS A 71 3.21 -23.63 3.32
C LYS A 71 4.58 -22.97 3.12
N LYS A 72 5.59 -23.73 2.67
CA LYS A 72 6.94 -23.18 2.41
C LYS A 72 6.94 -22.15 1.30
N GLU A 73 6.22 -22.41 0.21
CA GLU A 73 6.10 -21.48 -0.91
C GLU A 73 5.30 -20.22 -0.52
N ALA A 74 4.21 -20.40 0.24
CA ALA A 74 3.41 -19.29 0.77
C ALA A 74 4.25 -18.32 1.59
N VAL A 75 5.00 -18.82 2.57
CA VAL A 75 5.88 -18.01 3.42
C VAL A 75 6.99 -17.37 2.59
N SER A 76 7.61 -18.11 1.67
CA SER A 76 8.65 -17.57 0.79
C SER A 76 8.13 -16.41 -0.07
N LEU A 77 6.95 -16.55 -0.67
CA LEU A 77 6.33 -15.53 -1.50
C LEU A 77 5.98 -14.28 -0.68
N PHE A 78 5.38 -14.46 0.49
CA PHE A 78 5.00 -13.38 1.39
C PHE A 78 6.23 -12.59 1.87
N THR A 79 7.23 -13.26 2.42
CA THR A 79 8.44 -12.63 2.94
C THR A 79 9.23 -11.91 1.83
N LYS A 80 9.29 -12.48 0.60
CA LYS A 80 9.90 -11.79 -0.55
C LYS A 80 9.14 -10.52 -0.93
N THR A 81 7.80 -10.58 -0.95
CA THR A 81 6.96 -9.42 -1.29
C THR A 81 7.13 -8.30 -0.25
N ILE A 82 7.13 -8.64 1.04
CA ILE A 82 7.44 -7.70 2.13
C ILE A 82 8.85 -7.15 2.00
N GLY A 83 9.84 -8.01 1.76
CA GLY A 83 11.24 -7.60 1.64
C GLY A 83 11.46 -6.58 0.53
N ILE A 84 10.86 -6.80 -0.64
CA ILE A 84 10.94 -5.85 -1.77
C ILE A 84 10.22 -4.56 -1.42
N PHE A 85 9.02 -4.62 -0.84
CA PHE A 85 8.26 -3.44 -0.45
C PHE A 85 8.98 -2.62 0.64
N ALA A 86 9.63 -3.29 1.60
CA ALA A 86 10.47 -2.67 2.62
C ALA A 86 11.70 -2.01 2.00
N ALA A 87 12.36 -2.65 1.03
CA ALA A 87 13.47 -2.05 0.29
C ALA A 87 13.02 -0.78 -0.47
N LEU A 88 11.87 -0.83 -1.15
CA LEU A 88 11.29 0.36 -1.79
C LEU A 88 10.98 1.47 -0.78
N THR A 89 10.45 1.11 0.39
CA THR A 89 10.18 2.06 1.48
C THR A 89 11.47 2.73 1.96
N ILE A 90 12.54 1.95 2.16
CA ILE A 90 13.86 2.48 2.54
C ILE A 90 14.40 3.44 1.47
N VAL A 91 14.28 3.09 0.18
CA VAL A 91 14.70 3.97 -0.91
C VAL A 91 13.94 5.30 -0.85
N VAL A 92 12.62 5.27 -0.69
CA VAL A 92 11.81 6.49 -0.57
C VAL A 92 12.23 7.32 0.66
N LEU A 93 12.48 6.69 1.80
CA LEU A 93 12.95 7.38 2.99
C LEU A 93 14.32 8.03 2.78
N ILE A 94 15.26 7.33 2.14
CA ILE A 94 16.59 7.88 1.81
C ILE A 94 16.45 9.10 0.88
N LEU A 95 15.59 9.00 -0.14
CA LEU A 95 15.33 10.11 -1.07
C LEU A 95 14.74 11.33 -0.35
N LEU A 96 13.83 11.10 0.60
CA LEU A 96 13.22 12.15 1.43
C LEU A 96 14.25 12.81 2.35
N PHE A 97 15.09 12.02 3.05
CA PHE A 97 16.10 12.55 3.97
C PHE A 97 17.29 13.19 3.26
N SER A 98 17.58 12.81 2.02
CA SER A 98 18.61 13.47 1.20
C SER A 98 18.14 14.79 0.58
N GLY A 99 16.85 15.11 0.66
CA GLY A 99 16.24 16.30 0.05
C GLY A 99 16.16 16.21 -1.47
N LEU A 100 16.28 15.01 -2.06
CA LEU A 100 16.09 14.81 -3.50
C LEU A 100 14.60 14.86 -3.89
N ILE A 101 13.71 14.51 -2.95
CA ILE A 101 12.26 14.66 -3.04
C ILE A 101 11.68 15.29 -1.78
#